data_AF-A0A1Y1X3A0-F1
#
_entry.id   AF-A0A1Y1X3A0-F1
#
_cell.length_a   1.000
_cell.length_b   1.000
_cell.length_c   1.000
_cell.angle_alpha   90.00
_cell.angle_beta   90.00
_cell.angle_gamma   90.00
#
_symmetry.space_group_name_H-M   'P 1'
#
loop_
_entity.id
_entity.type
_entity.pdbx_description
1 polymer ?
#
loop_
_entity_poly.entity_id
_entity_poly.type
_entity_poly.pdbx_seq_one_letter_code
_entity_poly.pdbx_strand_id
1 'polypeptide(L)'
;MKKAIPDASSTPGGRHTLSMVYTVINFLKSVEEPQTAEDLKRHVNADFEANPELYRTITQNNKIDYDPKNHTFSYRPAYNIKNKEDLLALLQEKKDEGGMEVRELKDSYIDVRGVVEELVETGQVYVIRNKDNTPRILFYNDARLNVDFDADFKQMWHELRAPDETDLPAELEKAGLKTMEVFEKKAAVDDSKQKKAKARNRKVKITNTHLEGIDLTQDYVAPK
;
A
#
# COMPACT_ATOMS: atom_id res chain seq x y z
N MET A 1 33.60 -36.20 -14.17
CA MET A 1 32.48 -36.93 -13.56
C MET A 1 31.37 -35.94 -13.25
N LYS A 2 30.19 -36.13 -13.85
CA LYS A 2 29.07 -35.17 -13.86
C LYS A 2 28.31 -35.20 -12.53
N LYS A 3 28.02 -34.03 -11.94
CA LYS A 3 27.11 -33.88 -10.79
C LYS A 3 25.67 -34.09 -11.27
N ALA A 4 24.95 -34.99 -10.59
CA ALA A 4 23.52 -35.20 -10.76
C ALA A 4 22.74 -34.08 -10.04
N ILE A 5 21.73 -33.55 -10.72
CA ILE A 5 20.72 -32.62 -10.21
C ILE A 5 19.58 -33.50 -9.65
N PRO A 6 19.02 -33.23 -8.46
CA PRO A 6 17.88 -34.00 -7.96
C PRO A 6 16.60 -33.64 -8.73
N ASP A 7 15.95 -34.67 -9.25
CA ASP A 7 14.66 -34.61 -9.96
C ASP A 7 13.55 -34.13 -9.02
N ALA A 8 12.83 -33.08 -9.43
CA ALA A 8 11.61 -32.64 -8.78
C ALA A 8 10.48 -33.59 -9.19
N SER A 9 10.14 -34.54 -8.31
CA SER A 9 8.96 -35.40 -8.46
C SER A 9 7.68 -34.57 -8.33
N SER A 10 7.14 -34.10 -9.45
CA SER A 10 5.77 -33.60 -9.51
C SER A 10 4.81 -34.79 -9.47
N THR A 11 4.20 -35.05 -8.32
CA THR A 11 3.13 -36.05 -8.17
C THR A 11 1.99 -35.75 -9.16
N PRO A 12 1.58 -36.71 -10.01
CA PRO A 12 0.52 -36.52 -11.01
C PRO A 12 -0.84 -36.08 -10.41
N GLY A 13 -1.08 -36.35 -9.13
CA GLY A 13 -2.32 -36.00 -8.41
C GLY A 13 -2.49 -34.52 -8.08
N GLY A 14 -1.41 -33.75 -7.89
CA GLY A 14 -1.52 -32.34 -7.46
C GLY A 14 -2.17 -31.41 -8.48
N ARG A 15 -2.00 -31.70 -9.78
CA ARG A 15 -2.65 -30.97 -10.88
C ARG A 15 -4.16 -31.21 -10.94
N HIS A 16 -4.59 -32.43 -10.64
CA HIS A 16 -6.00 -32.80 -10.61
C HIS A 16 -6.70 -32.16 -9.39
N THR A 17 -6.07 -32.21 -8.22
CA THR A 17 -6.60 -31.60 -6.99
C THR A 17 -6.82 -30.09 -7.15
N LEU A 18 -5.84 -29.34 -7.66
CA LEU A 18 -5.99 -27.89 -7.84
C LEU A 18 -7.10 -27.52 -8.86
N SER A 19 -7.24 -28.32 -9.91
CA SER A 19 -8.30 -28.15 -10.90
C SER A 19 -9.69 -28.42 -10.31
N MET A 20 -9.81 -29.45 -9.47
CA MET A 20 -11.03 -29.74 -8.71
C MET A 20 -11.37 -28.61 -7.74
N VAL A 21 -10.38 -28.07 -7.00
CA VAL A 21 -10.58 -26.91 -6.12
C VAL A 21 -11.16 -25.72 -6.90
N TYR A 22 -10.58 -25.40 -8.06
CA TYR A 22 -11.09 -24.31 -8.90
C TYR A 22 -12.52 -24.55 -9.38
N THR A 23 -12.84 -25.79 -9.76
CA THR A 23 -14.19 -26.17 -10.19
C THR A 23 -15.21 -26.03 -9.05
N VAL A 24 -14.84 -26.47 -7.85
CA VAL A 24 -15.66 -26.29 -6.63
C VAL A 24 -15.87 -24.82 -6.31
N ILE A 25 -14.83 -23.98 -6.37
CA ILE A 25 -14.95 -22.54 -6.14
C ILE A 25 -15.92 -21.90 -7.14
N ASN A 26 -15.79 -22.23 -8.43
CA ASN A 26 -16.69 -21.69 -9.45
C ASN A 26 -18.14 -22.14 -9.25
N PHE A 27 -18.35 -23.39 -8.84
CA PHE A 27 -19.69 -23.89 -8.51
C PHE A 27 -20.28 -23.15 -7.31
N LEU A 28 -19.54 -23.04 -6.21
CA LEU A 28 -19.98 -22.30 -5.01
C LEU A 28 -20.26 -20.82 -5.32
N LYS A 29 -19.46 -20.20 -6.19
CA LYS A 29 -19.68 -18.82 -6.67
C LYS A 29 -20.98 -18.67 -7.48
N SER A 30 -21.41 -19.73 -8.18
CA SER A 30 -22.65 -19.69 -8.99
C SER A 30 -23.93 -19.96 -8.20
N VAL A 31 -23.84 -20.72 -7.10
CA VAL A 31 -25.00 -21.14 -6.32
C VAL A 31 -25.30 -20.15 -5.18
N GLU A 32 -24.30 -19.41 -4.69
CA GLU A 32 -24.41 -18.41 -3.61
C GLU A 32 -25.01 -18.93 -2.27
N GLU A 33 -25.34 -20.21 -2.18
CA GLU A 33 -25.88 -20.88 -1.00
C GLU A 33 -24.90 -21.91 -0.43
N PRO A 34 -24.91 -22.18 0.89
CA PRO A 34 -24.09 -23.22 1.50
C PRO A 34 -24.41 -24.61 0.92
N GLN A 35 -23.40 -25.31 0.42
CA GLN A 35 -23.52 -26.64 -0.18
C GLN A 35 -22.94 -27.71 0.73
N THR A 36 -23.56 -28.89 0.77
CA THR A 36 -23.02 -30.04 1.53
C THR A 36 -21.92 -30.76 0.76
N ALA A 37 -21.14 -31.59 1.47
CA ALA A 37 -20.16 -32.47 0.84
C ALA A 37 -20.79 -33.41 -0.22
N GLU A 38 -22.02 -33.87 0.01
CA GLU A 38 -22.75 -34.71 -0.95
C GLU A 38 -23.15 -33.93 -2.20
N ASP A 39 -23.62 -32.68 -2.05
CA ASP A 39 -24.02 -31.85 -3.18
C ASP A 39 -22.83 -31.52 -4.08
N LEU A 40 -21.66 -31.26 -3.47
CA LEU A 40 -20.40 -31.04 -4.20
C LEU A 40 -19.92 -32.31 -4.93
N LYS A 41 -20.13 -33.48 -4.33
CA LYS A 41 -19.86 -34.77 -5.00
C LYS A 41 -20.80 -35.00 -6.19
N ARG A 42 -22.09 -34.66 -6.06
CA ARG A 42 -23.09 -34.85 -7.13
C ARG A 42 -22.91 -33.90 -8.30
N HIS A 43 -22.68 -32.61 -8.04
CA HIS A 43 -22.65 -31.59 -9.10
C HIS A 43 -21.27 -31.38 -9.70
N VAL A 44 -20.21 -31.55 -8.89
CA VAL A 44 -18.84 -31.19 -9.26
C VAL A 44 -17.88 -32.39 -9.27
N ASN A 45 -18.40 -33.59 -8.95
CA ASN A 45 -17.62 -34.81 -8.78
C ASN A 45 -16.46 -34.66 -7.76
N ALA A 46 -16.65 -33.77 -6.79
CA ALA A 46 -15.68 -33.52 -5.73
C ALA A 46 -15.88 -34.57 -4.61
N ASP A 47 -15.14 -35.68 -4.70
CA ASP A 47 -15.20 -36.73 -3.69
C ASP A 47 -14.17 -36.49 -2.57
N PHE A 48 -14.64 -35.96 -1.45
CA PHE A 48 -13.81 -35.68 -0.28
C PHE A 48 -13.37 -36.94 0.48
N GLU A 49 -14.10 -38.05 0.34
CA GLU A 49 -13.74 -39.32 0.98
C GLU A 49 -12.61 -40.02 0.21
N ALA A 50 -12.71 -40.03 -1.12
CA ALA A 50 -11.68 -40.61 -1.98
C ALA A 50 -10.40 -39.76 -2.04
N ASN A 51 -10.50 -38.45 -1.76
CA ASN A 51 -9.36 -37.53 -1.78
C ASN A 51 -9.31 -36.62 -0.54
N PRO A 52 -8.67 -37.08 0.55
CA PRO A 52 -8.46 -36.27 1.76
C PRO A 52 -7.62 -35.00 1.53
N GLU A 53 -6.74 -34.97 0.51
CA GLU A 53 -5.95 -33.77 0.18
C GLU A 53 -6.84 -32.66 -0.38
N LEU A 54 -7.88 -33.00 -1.14
CA LEU A 54 -8.86 -32.05 -1.65
C LEU A 54 -9.63 -31.37 -0.50
N TYR A 55 -10.11 -32.17 0.45
CA TYR A 55 -10.81 -31.66 1.64
C TYR A 55 -9.93 -30.70 2.45
N ARG A 56 -8.66 -31.07 2.70
CA ARG A 56 -7.72 -30.19 3.40
C ARG A 56 -7.46 -28.90 2.62
N THR A 57 -7.30 -28.98 1.31
CA THR A 57 -7.02 -27.81 0.46
C THR A 57 -8.21 -26.84 0.42
N ILE A 58 -9.44 -27.37 0.36
CA ILE A 58 -10.67 -26.56 0.36
C ILE A 58 -10.90 -25.89 1.71
N THR A 59 -10.74 -26.63 2.82
CA THR A 59 -10.92 -26.09 4.18
C THR A 59 -9.85 -25.06 4.56
N GLN A 60 -8.66 -25.11 3.94
CA GLN A 60 -7.59 -24.12 4.13
C GLN A 60 -7.67 -22.93 3.15
N ASN A 61 -8.60 -22.94 2.20
CA ASN A 61 -8.70 -21.92 1.17
C ASN A 61 -9.42 -20.66 1.71
N ASN A 62 -8.84 -19.48 1.50
CA ASN A 62 -9.44 -18.20 1.91
C ASN A 62 -10.69 -17.79 1.11
N LYS A 63 -10.93 -18.42 -0.04
CA LYS A 63 -12.12 -18.20 -0.89
C LYS A 63 -13.30 -19.10 -0.53
N ILE A 64 -13.15 -20.01 0.44
CA ILE A 64 -14.23 -20.91 0.87
C ILE A 64 -14.38 -20.78 2.38
N ASP A 65 -15.62 -20.59 2.84
CA ASP A 65 -15.97 -20.67 4.25
C ASP A 65 -16.58 -22.04 4.53
N TYR A 66 -15.98 -22.78 5.47
CA TYR A 66 -16.44 -24.10 5.89
C TYR A 66 -17.06 -24.01 7.28
N ASP A 67 -18.33 -24.39 7.41
CA ASP A 67 -19.02 -24.48 8.69
C ASP A 67 -18.90 -25.91 9.26
N PRO A 68 -18.13 -26.13 10.35
CA PRO A 68 -17.95 -27.46 10.93
C PRO A 68 -19.22 -28.02 11.59
N LYS A 69 -20.22 -27.18 11.91
CA LYS A 69 -21.45 -27.62 12.58
C LYS A 69 -22.43 -28.26 11.61
N ASN A 70 -22.57 -27.64 10.45
CA ASN A 70 -23.51 -28.06 9.41
C ASN A 70 -22.82 -28.86 8.29
N HIS A 71 -21.49 -28.98 8.32
CA HIS A 71 -20.68 -29.60 7.27
C HIS A 71 -20.97 -29.01 5.88
N THR A 72 -21.12 -27.68 5.82
CA THR A 72 -21.41 -26.94 4.59
C THR A 72 -20.23 -26.09 4.15
N PHE A 73 -20.13 -25.89 2.84
CA PHE A 73 -19.13 -25.06 2.17
C PHE A 73 -19.85 -23.92 1.46
N SER A 74 -19.38 -22.69 1.65
CA SER A 74 -19.90 -21.51 0.96
C SER A 74 -18.75 -20.70 0.36
N TYR A 75 -19.03 -19.96 -0.72
CA TYR A 75 -18.02 -19.09 -1.32
C TYR A 75 -17.83 -17.84 -0.48
N ARG A 76 -16.56 -17.54 -0.14
CA ARG A 76 -16.17 -16.33 0.57
C ARG A 76 -15.57 -15.33 -0.43
N PRO A 77 -16.31 -14.29 -0.85
CA PRO A 77 -15.74 -13.23 -1.66
C PRO A 77 -14.69 -12.45 -0.87
N ALA A 78 -13.76 -11.80 -1.58
CA ALA A 78 -12.77 -10.92 -0.93
C ALA A 78 -13.47 -9.74 -0.23
N TYR A 79 -14.52 -9.21 -0.86
CA TYR A 79 -15.39 -8.19 -0.32
C TYR A 79 -16.85 -8.58 -0.58
N ASN A 80 -17.65 -8.64 0.47
CA ASN A 80 -19.07 -8.96 0.37
C ASN A 80 -19.88 -7.71 0.01
N ILE A 81 -19.81 -7.32 -1.26
CA ILE A 81 -20.49 -6.12 -1.78
C ILE A 81 -21.73 -6.58 -2.54
N LYS A 82 -22.91 -6.20 -2.04
CA LYS A 82 -24.20 -6.57 -2.62
C LYS A 82 -24.95 -5.37 -3.20
N ASN A 83 -24.66 -4.17 -2.70
CA ASN A 83 -25.29 -2.93 -3.16
C ASN A 83 -24.22 -1.83 -3.35
N LYS A 84 -24.65 -0.66 -3.81
CA LYS A 84 -23.75 0.48 -4.04
C LYS A 84 -23.27 1.11 -2.73
N GLU A 85 -24.10 1.05 -1.70
CA GLU A 85 -23.80 1.57 -0.37
C GLU A 85 -22.66 0.79 0.31
N ASP A 86 -22.59 -0.52 0.11
CA ASP A 86 -21.54 -1.43 0.59
C ASP A 86 -20.20 -1.08 -0.07
N LEU A 87 -20.23 -0.77 -1.37
CA LEU A 87 -19.03 -0.31 -2.09
C LEU A 87 -18.55 1.03 -1.54
N LEU A 88 -19.46 1.97 -1.30
CA LEU A 88 -19.12 3.27 -0.74
C LEU A 88 -18.57 3.15 0.68
N ALA A 89 -19.20 2.30 1.52
CA ALA A 89 -18.75 2.04 2.88
C ALA A 89 -17.35 1.42 2.90
N LEU A 90 -17.07 0.47 1.99
CA LEU A 90 -15.75 -0.15 1.85
C LEU A 90 -14.70 0.88 1.42
N LEU A 91 -15.02 1.75 0.45
CA LEU A 91 -14.11 2.81 0.02
C LEU A 91 -13.87 3.85 1.13
N GLN A 92 -14.89 4.11 1.96
CA GLN A 92 -14.77 5.01 3.10
C GLN A 92 -13.91 4.41 4.22
N GLU A 93 -14.06 3.12 4.51
CA GLU A 93 -13.24 2.39 5.49
C GLU A 93 -11.76 2.41 5.08
N LYS A 94 -11.49 2.19 3.79
CA LYS A 94 -10.13 2.14 3.24
C LYS A 94 -9.59 3.46 2.73
N LYS A 95 -10.25 4.58 3.02
CA LYS A 95 -9.84 5.91 2.52
C LYS A 95 -8.37 6.25 2.85
N ASP A 96 -7.89 5.78 4.00
CA ASP A 96 -6.54 6.07 4.51
C ASP A 96 -5.50 5.05 4.00
N GLU A 97 -5.94 3.89 3.50
CA GLU A 97 -5.09 2.86 2.89
C GLU A 97 -4.76 3.17 1.42
N GLY A 98 -5.47 4.11 0.80
CA GLY A 98 -5.28 4.56 -0.57
C GLY A 98 -6.40 4.10 -1.52
N GLY A 99 -6.05 3.95 -2.80
CA GLY A 99 -7.02 3.61 -3.85
C GLY A 99 -7.23 2.11 -4.00
N MET A 100 -8.47 1.71 -4.31
CA MET A 100 -8.85 0.31 -4.51
C MET A 100 -8.86 -0.06 -5.99
N GLU A 101 -8.25 -1.20 -6.36
CA GLU A 101 -8.32 -1.68 -7.73
C GLU A 101 -9.68 -2.32 -8.07
N VAL A 102 -10.25 -1.94 -9.22
CA VAL A 102 -11.50 -2.51 -9.74
C VAL A 102 -11.38 -4.02 -10.00
N ARG A 103 -10.16 -4.54 -10.20
CA ARG A 103 -9.92 -5.99 -10.34
C ARG A 103 -10.29 -6.77 -9.08
N GLU A 104 -10.08 -6.21 -7.90
CA GLU A 104 -10.43 -6.86 -6.64
C GLU A 104 -11.95 -6.94 -6.44
N LEU A 105 -12.66 -5.98 -7.02
CA LEU A 105 -14.11 -5.88 -6.99
C LEU A 105 -14.80 -6.80 -8.01
N LYS A 106 -14.07 -7.37 -8.98
CA LYS A 106 -14.66 -8.30 -9.97
C LYS A 106 -15.21 -9.60 -9.36
N ASP A 107 -14.84 -9.90 -8.13
CA ASP A 107 -15.39 -11.03 -7.37
C ASP A 107 -16.72 -10.70 -6.66
N SER A 108 -17.17 -9.44 -6.73
CA SER A 108 -18.44 -8.99 -6.13
C SER A 108 -19.65 -9.37 -6.98
N TYR A 109 -20.82 -9.40 -6.33
CA TYR A 109 -22.08 -9.86 -6.93
C TYR A 109 -22.84 -8.78 -7.72
N ILE A 110 -22.22 -7.61 -7.91
CA ILE A 110 -22.84 -6.45 -8.56
C ILE A 110 -22.19 -6.16 -9.92
N ASP A 111 -22.91 -5.47 -10.80
CA ASP A 111 -22.29 -4.82 -11.96
C ASP A 111 -21.42 -3.65 -11.50
N VAL A 112 -20.19 -3.96 -11.14
CA VAL A 112 -19.20 -2.99 -10.63
C VAL A 112 -19.03 -1.81 -11.59
N ARG A 113 -19.12 -2.03 -12.91
CA ARG A 113 -18.92 -0.95 -13.89
C ARG A 113 -20.08 0.03 -13.87
N GLY A 114 -21.31 -0.45 -13.93
CA GLY A 114 -22.50 0.40 -13.87
C GLY A 114 -22.57 1.20 -12.56
N VAL A 115 -22.33 0.52 -11.43
CA VAL A 115 -22.37 1.17 -10.10
C VAL A 115 -21.25 2.20 -9.94
N VAL A 116 -20.05 1.92 -10.44
CA VAL A 116 -18.94 2.90 -10.39
C VAL A 116 -19.26 4.14 -11.22
N GLU A 117 -19.82 3.99 -12.41
CA GLU A 117 -20.19 5.15 -13.24
C GLU A 117 -21.31 5.98 -12.59
N GLU A 118 -22.32 5.33 -11.97
CA GLU A 118 -23.34 6.03 -11.18
C GLU A 118 -22.70 6.82 -10.01
N LEU A 119 -21.78 6.22 -9.26
CA LEU A 119 -21.10 6.86 -8.13
C LEU A 119 -20.14 7.99 -8.55
N VAL A 120 -19.62 7.94 -9.77
CA VAL A 120 -18.83 9.02 -10.36
C VAL A 120 -19.73 10.18 -10.76
N GLU A 121 -20.89 9.90 -11.36
CA GLU A 121 -21.87 10.91 -11.76
C GLU A 121 -22.46 11.63 -10.54
N THR A 122 -22.72 10.91 -9.45
CA THR A 122 -23.14 11.52 -8.17
C THR A 122 -21.99 12.24 -7.44
N GLY A 123 -20.75 12.10 -7.92
CA GLY A 123 -19.57 12.74 -7.35
C GLY A 123 -19.14 12.15 -6.00
N GLN A 124 -19.54 10.92 -5.67
CA GLN A 124 -19.21 10.24 -4.41
C GLN A 124 -17.90 9.43 -4.50
N VAL A 125 -17.43 9.14 -5.71
CA VAL A 125 -16.21 8.36 -5.97
C VAL A 125 -15.37 9.02 -7.06
N TYR A 126 -14.06 9.08 -6.86
CA TYR A 126 -13.10 9.41 -7.93
C TYR A 126 -12.56 8.14 -8.58
N VAL A 127 -12.37 8.21 -9.89
CA VAL A 127 -11.87 7.07 -10.69
C VAL A 127 -10.64 7.47 -11.48
N ILE A 128 -9.58 6.68 -11.33
CA ILE A 128 -8.48 6.67 -12.28
C ILE A 128 -8.82 5.65 -13.37
N ARG A 129 -8.90 6.13 -14.61
CA ARG A 129 -9.19 5.30 -15.79
C ARG A 129 -7.92 4.90 -16.54
N ASN A 130 -7.99 3.77 -17.22
CA ASN A 130 -6.98 3.34 -18.18
C ASN A 130 -7.13 4.08 -19.52
N LYS A 131 -6.19 3.86 -20.45
CA LYS A 131 -6.22 4.44 -21.81
C LYS A 131 -7.46 4.04 -22.63
N ASP A 132 -8.06 2.89 -22.30
CA ASP A 132 -9.30 2.37 -22.89
C ASP A 132 -10.56 2.90 -22.19
N ASN A 133 -10.41 3.92 -21.33
CA ASN A 133 -11.47 4.50 -20.50
C ASN A 133 -12.11 3.51 -19.50
N THR A 134 -11.48 2.36 -19.23
CA THR A 134 -11.98 1.44 -18.20
C THR A 134 -11.61 1.92 -16.79
N PRO A 135 -12.52 1.82 -15.80
CA PRO A 135 -12.19 2.10 -14.41
C PRO A 135 -11.07 1.17 -13.93
N ARG A 136 -9.98 1.76 -13.39
CA ARG A 136 -8.82 1.03 -12.88
C ARG A 136 -8.76 1.07 -11.36
N ILE A 137 -8.75 2.28 -10.80
CA ILE A 137 -8.59 2.52 -9.35
C ILE A 137 -9.71 3.45 -8.89
N LEU A 138 -10.36 3.10 -7.78
CA LEU A 138 -11.43 3.86 -7.14
C LEU A 138 -10.91 4.53 -5.86
N PHE A 139 -11.37 5.75 -5.61
CA PHE A 139 -11.11 6.50 -4.38
C PHE A 139 -12.43 7.06 -3.85
N TYR A 140 -12.60 7.04 -2.54
CA TYR A 140 -13.71 7.72 -1.90
C TYR A 140 -13.62 9.24 -2.09
N ASN A 141 -14.71 9.88 -2.48
CA ASN A 141 -14.82 11.34 -2.47
C ASN A 141 -15.68 11.81 -1.29
N ASP A 142 -15.11 12.63 -0.41
CA ASP A 142 -15.89 13.31 0.61
C ASP A 142 -16.59 14.53 0.00
N ALA A 143 -17.87 14.37 -0.35
CA ALA A 143 -18.68 15.43 -0.95
C ALA A 143 -18.73 16.72 -0.12
N ARG A 144 -18.44 16.67 1.19
CA ARG A 144 -18.41 17.86 2.06
C ARG A 144 -17.23 18.79 1.76
N LEU A 145 -16.19 18.26 1.13
CA LEU A 145 -14.99 19.01 0.74
C LEU A 145 -15.09 19.55 -0.69
N ASN A 146 -16.14 19.17 -1.43
CA ASN A 146 -16.35 19.66 -2.78
C ASN A 146 -16.79 21.12 -2.75
N VAL A 147 -15.98 21.97 -3.38
CA VAL A 147 -16.30 23.38 -3.60
C VAL A 147 -16.55 23.55 -5.10
N ASP A 148 -17.73 24.04 -5.46
CA ASP A 148 -18.01 24.36 -6.84
C ASP A 148 -17.48 25.76 -7.18
N PHE A 149 -16.95 25.88 -8.40
CA PHE A 149 -16.43 27.13 -8.93
C PHE A 149 -16.99 27.35 -10.33
N ASP A 150 -17.25 28.60 -10.67
CA ASP A 150 -17.71 28.99 -11.99
C ASP A 150 -16.72 28.56 -13.08
N ALA A 151 -17.25 28.22 -14.25
CA ALA A 151 -16.44 27.80 -15.39
C ALA A 151 -15.40 28.86 -15.79
N ASP A 152 -15.79 30.14 -15.76
CA ASP A 152 -14.92 31.27 -16.06
C ASP A 152 -13.77 31.39 -15.05
N PHE A 153 -14.05 31.13 -13.76
CA PHE A 153 -13.03 31.13 -12.72
C PHE A 153 -12.04 29.98 -12.90
N LYS A 154 -12.54 28.77 -13.22
CA LYS A 154 -11.70 27.60 -13.52
C LYS A 154 -10.79 27.89 -14.72
N GLN A 155 -11.32 28.51 -15.77
CA GLN A 155 -10.53 28.87 -16.94
C GLN A 155 -9.44 29.91 -16.61
N MET A 156 -9.81 31.00 -15.93
CA MET A 156 -8.86 32.01 -15.48
C MET A 156 -7.74 31.38 -14.63
N TRP A 157 -8.08 30.47 -13.71
CA TRP A 157 -7.10 29.77 -12.88
C TRP A 157 -6.12 28.93 -13.71
N HIS A 158 -6.59 28.23 -14.74
CA HIS A 158 -5.73 27.43 -15.62
C HIS A 158 -4.86 28.27 -16.57
N GLU A 159 -5.30 29.48 -16.92
CA GLU A 159 -4.52 30.42 -17.75
C GLU A 159 -3.36 31.07 -16.99
N LEU A 160 -3.45 31.16 -15.65
CA LEU A 160 -2.37 31.66 -14.81
C LEU A 160 -1.18 30.69 -14.85
N ARG A 161 -0.11 31.10 -15.51
CA ARG A 161 1.16 30.37 -15.49
C ARG A 161 1.86 30.64 -14.16
N ALA A 162 2.06 29.60 -13.36
CA ALA A 162 2.90 29.68 -12.18
C ALA A 162 4.35 30.04 -12.58
N PRO A 163 5.00 30.98 -11.88
CA PRO A 163 6.42 31.28 -12.07
C PRO A 163 7.29 30.06 -11.78
N ASP A 164 8.46 29.99 -12.41
CA ASP A 164 9.45 28.96 -12.11
C ASP A 164 9.97 29.12 -10.66
N GLU A 165 10.43 28.03 -10.03
CA GLU A 165 10.83 28.01 -8.61
C GLU A 165 11.91 29.06 -8.26
N THR A 166 12.73 29.48 -9.23
CA THR A 166 13.77 30.50 -9.04
C THR A 166 13.21 31.92 -8.95
N ASP A 167 12.13 32.20 -9.69
CA ASP A 167 11.55 33.54 -9.81
C ASP A 167 10.38 33.73 -8.84
N LEU A 168 9.78 32.63 -8.37
CA LEU A 168 8.68 32.62 -7.41
C LEU A 168 8.98 33.45 -6.13
N PRO A 169 10.17 33.40 -5.50
CA PRO A 169 10.44 34.20 -4.31
C PRO A 169 10.43 35.71 -4.58
N ALA A 170 11.01 36.14 -5.70
CA ALA A 170 11.06 37.55 -6.09
C ALA A 170 9.67 38.08 -6.45
N GLU A 171 8.84 37.27 -7.10
CA GLU A 171 7.46 37.63 -7.41
C GLU A 171 6.57 37.67 -6.17
N LEU A 172 6.74 36.75 -5.22
CA LEU A 172 6.02 36.77 -3.94
C LEU A 172 6.40 38.01 -3.12
N GLU A 173 7.69 38.36 -3.04
CA GLU A 173 8.16 39.59 -2.38
C GLU A 173 7.56 40.84 -3.04
N LYS A 174 7.55 40.90 -4.37
CA LYS A 174 6.92 41.98 -5.15
C LYS A 174 5.42 42.08 -4.89
N ALA A 175 4.74 40.95 -4.69
CA ALA A 175 3.33 40.88 -4.32
C ALA A 175 3.08 41.19 -2.82
N GLY A 176 4.13 41.45 -2.03
CA GLY A 176 4.04 41.72 -0.59
C GLY A 176 3.76 40.48 0.26
N LEU A 177 3.90 39.29 -0.32
CA LEU A 177 3.75 38.01 0.36
C LEU A 177 5.12 37.57 0.88
N LYS A 178 5.23 37.36 2.20
CA LYS A 178 6.46 36.80 2.77
C LYS A 178 6.56 35.33 2.38
N THR A 179 7.60 34.99 1.61
CA THR A 179 8.03 33.60 1.49
C THR A 179 8.41 33.09 2.87
N MET A 180 8.01 31.88 3.24
CA MET A 180 8.61 31.20 4.40
C MET A 180 10.13 31.22 4.19
N GLU A 181 10.89 31.70 5.18
CA GLU A 181 12.33 31.51 5.20
C GLU A 181 12.58 29.99 5.16
N VAL A 182 12.83 29.49 3.96
CA VAL A 182 13.40 28.16 3.79
C VAL A 182 14.74 28.28 4.50
N PHE A 183 14.83 27.74 5.71
CA PHE A 183 16.11 27.44 6.31
C PHE A 183 16.77 26.48 5.32
N GLU A 184 17.53 27.03 4.38
CA GLU A 184 18.55 26.29 3.68
C GLU A 184 19.43 25.73 4.79
N LYS A 185 19.16 24.49 5.19
CA LYS A 185 20.19 23.67 5.80
C LYS A 185 21.24 23.61 4.72
N LYS A 186 22.22 24.52 4.79
CA LYS A 186 23.46 24.43 4.04
C LYS A 186 23.91 23.00 4.27
N ALA A 187 23.73 22.16 3.25
CA ALA A 187 24.33 20.85 3.25
C ALA A 187 25.81 21.15 3.46
N ALA A 188 26.30 20.82 4.65
CA ALA A 188 27.72 20.85 4.90
C ALA A 188 28.29 19.90 3.85
N VAL A 189 28.85 20.47 2.79
CA VAL A 189 29.65 19.74 1.84
C VAL A 189 30.82 19.26 2.67
N ASP A 190 30.74 18.01 3.11
CA ASP A 190 31.87 17.29 3.69
C ASP A 190 32.90 17.13 2.57
N ASP A 191 33.69 18.18 2.34
CA ASP A 191 34.89 18.10 1.52
C ASP A 191 35.95 17.37 2.36
N SER A 192 35.72 16.08 2.59
CA SER A 192 36.69 15.13 3.14
C SER A 192 37.73 14.79 2.07
N LYS A 193 38.31 15.81 1.43
CA LYS A 193 39.60 15.70 0.75
C LYS A 193 40.69 15.79 1.81
N GLN A 194 41.14 14.61 2.23
CA GLN A 194 42.35 14.40 3.03
C GLN A 194 43.56 15.16 2.43
N LYS A 195 43.77 16.40 2.86
CA LYS A 195 45.03 17.11 2.63
C LYS A 195 45.95 16.75 3.79
N LYS A 196 46.91 15.84 3.54
CA LYS A 196 48.03 15.57 4.45
C LYS A 196 48.75 16.89 4.76
N ALA A 197 48.50 17.45 5.94
CA ALA A 197 49.14 18.67 6.40
C ALA A 197 50.59 18.38 6.78
N LYS A 198 51.52 19.04 6.08
CA LYS A 198 52.95 19.04 6.42
C LYS A 198 53.14 19.64 7.81
N ALA A 199 53.77 18.88 8.70
CA ALA A 199 54.11 19.28 10.06
C ALA A 199 54.95 20.58 10.04
N ARG A 200 54.39 21.66 10.55
CA ARG A 200 55.09 22.94 10.71
C ARG A 200 55.32 23.15 12.21
N ASN A 201 56.53 22.86 12.67
CA ASN A 201 56.98 23.09 14.04
C ASN A 201 56.71 24.56 14.44
N ARG A 202 55.66 24.79 15.23
CA ARG A 202 55.46 26.06 15.93
C ARG A 202 55.87 25.85 17.38
N LYS A 203 56.90 26.58 17.80
CA LYS A 203 57.31 26.69 19.20
C LYS A 203 56.17 27.37 19.98
N VAL A 204 55.46 26.59 20.80
CA VAL A 204 54.40 27.11 21.68
C VAL A 204 55.06 27.70 22.92
N LYS A 205 54.72 28.95 23.25
CA LYS A 205 55.18 29.64 24.45
C LYS A 205 54.27 29.24 25.61
N ILE A 206 54.76 28.38 26.50
CA ILE A 206 54.02 27.95 27.70
C ILE A 206 54.10 29.11 28.71
N THR A 207 52.95 29.66 29.08
CA THR A 207 52.83 30.80 30.02
C THR A 207 52.51 30.36 31.45
N ASN A 208 52.38 29.05 31.70
CA ASN A 208 52.01 28.49 33.01
C ASN A 208 53.17 27.71 33.67
N THR A 209 54.36 28.32 33.75
CA THR A 209 55.58 27.74 34.35
C THR A 209 55.50 27.59 35.88
N HIS A 210 54.52 28.20 36.55
CA HIS A 210 54.39 28.13 38.01
C HIS A 210 53.54 26.94 38.52
N LEU A 211 52.96 26.15 37.62
CA LEU A 211 52.21 24.93 37.96
C LEU A 211 53.07 23.66 37.87
N GLU A 212 54.39 23.81 37.75
CA GLU A 212 55.33 22.69 37.71
C GLU A 212 55.45 22.04 39.11
N GLY A 213 54.98 20.80 39.25
CA GLY A 213 55.10 19.99 40.47
C GLY A 213 53.78 19.66 41.19
N ILE A 214 52.63 20.10 40.67
CA ILE A 214 51.31 19.72 41.21
C ILE A 214 50.78 18.55 40.38
N ASP A 215 50.57 17.39 41.03
CA ASP A 215 49.85 16.27 40.43
C ASP A 215 48.35 16.56 40.44
N LEU A 216 47.83 16.97 39.28
CA LEU A 216 46.42 17.31 39.07
C LEU A 216 45.52 16.07 38.90
N THR A 217 46.05 14.85 39.09
CA THR A 217 45.27 13.61 39.01
C THR A 217 44.68 13.15 40.36
N GLN A 218 44.99 13.86 41.44
CA GLN A 218 44.48 13.59 42.79
C GLN A 218 43.66 14.78 43.30
N ASP A 219 42.44 14.54 43.79
CA ASP A 219 41.62 15.58 44.40
C ASP A 219 42.15 15.93 45.81
N TYR A 220 42.22 17.23 46.12
CA TYR A 220 42.69 17.73 47.41
C TYR A 220 41.71 17.39 48.54
N VAL A 221 42.19 16.66 49.55
CA VAL A 221 41.43 16.37 50.79
C VAL A 221 42.02 17.20 51.93
N ALA A 222 41.25 18.15 52.46
CA ALA A 222 41.67 18.95 53.61
C ALA A 222 41.74 18.10 54.90
N PRO A 223 42.80 18.22 55.71
CA PRO A 223 42.88 17.52 57.00
C PRO A 223 41.84 18.07 57.99
N LYS A 224 41.28 17.18 58.82
CA LYS A 224 40.27 17.49 59.86
C LYS A 224 40.77 18.47 60.92
#